data_AF-A0A6V7K2B3-F1
#
_entry.id   AF-A0A6V7K2B3-F1
#
_cell.length_a   1.000
_cell.length_b   1.000
_cell.length_c   1.000
_cell.angle_alpha   90.00
_cell.angle_beta   90.00
_cell.angle_gamma   90.00
#
_symmetry.space_group_name_H-M   'P 1'
#
loop_
_entity.id
_entity.type
_entity.pdbx_description
1 polymer ?
#
loop_
_entity_poly.entity_id
_entity_poly.type
_entity_poly.pdbx_seq_one_letter_code
_entity_poly.pdbx_strand_id
1 'polypeptide(L)' 'RLIKSYFYIVRKSIQDSVPKAVMHFLVNYVKDNLQSELVINLCRSDQTEALLVESEHISAKRKEATDMLK' A
#
# COMPACT_ATOMS: atom_id res chain seq x y z
N ARG A 1 -39.36 -7.02 26.51
CA ARG A 1 -38.27 -6.25 27.18
C ARG A 1 -36.89 -6.95 27.05
N LEU A 2 -36.78 -8.25 27.32
CA LEU A 2 -35.51 -9.01 27.27
C LEU A 2 -34.87 -9.09 25.87
N ILE A 3 -35.63 -9.43 24.82
CA ILE A 3 -35.12 -9.54 23.44
C ILE A 3 -34.48 -8.23 22.97
N LYS A 4 -35.11 -7.09 23.26
CA LYS A 4 -34.59 -5.77 22.90
C LYS A 4 -33.27 -5.44 23.61
N SER A 5 -33.15 -5.85 24.88
CA SER A 5 -31.92 -5.70 25.66
C SER A 5 -30.79 -6.56 25.10
N TYR A 6 -31.08 -7.83 24.81
CA TYR A 6 -30.11 -8.76 24.22
C TYR A 6 -29.62 -8.26 22.85
N PHE A 7 -30.56 -7.85 21.99
CA PHE A 7 -30.24 -7.30 20.68
C PHE A 7 -29.31 -6.08 20.77
N TYR A 8 -29.54 -5.18 21.73
CA TYR A 8 -28.69 -4.00 21.91
C TYR A 8 -27.26 -4.35 22.35
N ILE A 9 -27.10 -5.34 23.24
CA ILE A 9 -25.79 -5.84 23.68
C ILE A 9 -25.03 -6.46 22.51
N VAL A 10 -25.68 -7.33 21.74
CA VAL A 10 -25.07 -7.97 20.57
C VAL A 10 -24.69 -6.92 19.53
N ARG A 11 -25.58 -5.94 19.26
CA ARG A 11 -25.29 -4.85 18.33
C ARG A 11 -24.06 -4.04 18.75
N LYS A 12 -23.94 -3.69 20.03
CA LYS A 12 -22.72 -3.01 20.55
C LYS A 12 -21.48 -3.87 20.38
N SER A 13 -21.56 -5.16 20.70
CA SER A 13 -20.45 -6.09 20.52
C SER A 13 -19.99 -6.16 19.06
N ILE A 14 -20.92 -6.20 18.10
CA ILE A 14 -20.63 -6.21 16.66
C ILE A 14 -19.98 -4.89 16.22
N GLN A 15 -20.47 -3.75 16.73
CA GLN A 15 -19.90 -2.43 16.43
C GLN A 15 -18.43 -2.34 16.82
N ASP A 16 -18.01 -3.04 17.87
CA ASP A 16 -16.61 -3.08 18.29
C ASP A 16 -15.80 -4.19 17.61
N SER A 17 -16.40 -5.37 17.39
CA SER A 17 -15.66 -6.55 16.89
C SER A 17 -15.35 -6.47 15.40
N VAL A 18 -16.28 -5.96 14.59
CA VAL A 18 -16.09 -5.89 13.13
C VAL A 18 -14.95 -4.95 12.74
N PRO A 19 -14.86 -3.70 13.23
CA PRO A 19 -13.72 -2.84 12.92
C PRO A 19 -12.39 -3.43 13.39
N LYS A 20 -12.36 -4.13 14.54
CA LYS A 20 -11.16 -4.81 15.03
C LYS A 20 -10.72 -5.94 14.10
N ALA A 21 -11.66 -6.72 13.59
CA ALA A 21 -11.37 -7.77 12.61
C ALA A 21 -10.80 -7.17 11.31
N VAL A 22 -11.40 -6.11 10.77
CA VAL A 22 -10.89 -5.42 9.57
C VAL A 22 -9.50 -4.85 9.81
N MET A 23 -9.26 -4.21 10.96
CA MET A 23 -7.94 -3.69 11.30
C MET A 23 -6.90 -4.80 11.38
N HIS A 24 -7.21 -5.91 12.04
CA HIS A 24 -6.27 -7.01 12.22
C HIS A 24 -5.97 -7.75 10.92
N PHE A 25 -7.01 -8.18 10.20
CA PHE A 25 -6.85 -9.07 9.05
C PHE A 25 -6.52 -8.36 7.75
N LEU A 26 -6.87 -7.08 7.61
CA LEU A 26 -6.63 -6.34 6.37
C LEU A 26 -5.63 -5.21 6.58
N VAL A 27 -5.96 -4.23 7.43
CA VAL A 27 -5.20 -2.98 7.49
C VAL A 27 -3.78 -3.22 8.00
N ASN A 28 -3.65 -3.87 9.15
CA ASN A 28 -2.35 -4.17 9.74
C ASN A 28 -1.58 -5.18 8.90
N TYR A 29 -2.26 -6.21 8.38
CA TYR A 29 -1.63 -7.17 7.46
C TYR A 29 -1.02 -6.48 6.24
N VAL A 30 -1.77 -5.65 5.54
CA VAL A 30 -1.25 -4.93 4.37
C VAL A 30 -0.12 -3.99 4.79
N LYS A 31 -0.30 -3.22 5.86
CA LYS A 31 0.74 -2.30 6.35
C LYS A 31 2.09 -3.00 6.58
N ASP A 32 2.06 -4.16 7.22
CA ASP A 32 3.28 -4.88 7.62
C ASP A 32 3.92 -5.63 6.44
N ASN A 33 3.13 -6.09 5.48
CA ASN A 33 3.61 -6.93 4.37
C ASN A 33 3.85 -6.16 3.07
N LEU A 34 3.25 -4.97 2.89
CA LEU A 34 3.29 -4.21 1.63
C LEU A 34 4.71 -3.92 1.16
N GLN A 35 5.62 -3.54 2.06
CA GLN A 35 7.00 -3.23 1.69
C GLN A 35 7.73 -4.45 1.13
N SER A 36 7.59 -5.61 1.78
CA SER A 36 8.21 -6.86 1.35
C SER A 36 7.64 -7.32 0.00
N GLU A 37 6.31 -7.31 -0.12
CA GLU A 37 5.61 -7.67 -1.36
C GLU A 37 5.99 -6.74 -2.52
N LEU A 38 6.06 -5.42 -2.30
CA LEU A 38 6.48 -4.47 -3.34
C LEU A 38 7.90 -4.73 -3.80
N VAL A 39 8.86 -4.98 -2.88
CA VAL A 39 10.25 -5.28 -3.26
C VAL A 39 10.32 -6.58 -4.06
N ILE A 40 9.59 -7.62 -3.64
CA ILE A 40 9.53 -8.89 -4.37
C ILE A 40 8.98 -8.69 -5.78
N ASN A 41 7.84 -8.02 -5.91
CA ASN A 41 7.16 -7.88 -7.18
C ASN A 41 7.87 -6.89 -8.12
N LEU A 42 8.40 -5.78 -7.59
CA LEU A 42 9.09 -4.76 -8.37
C LEU A 42 10.54 -5.08 -8.67
N CYS A 43 11.20 -6.02 -7.98
CA CYS A 43 12.57 -6.45 -8.34
C CYS A 43 12.60 -7.74 -9.16
N ARG A 44 11.53 -8.55 -9.13
CA ARG A 44 11.43 -9.79 -9.91
C ARG A 44 10.65 -9.62 -11.21
N SER A 45 9.96 -8.50 -11.41
CA SER A 45 9.24 -8.26 -12.66
C SER A 45 10.22 -8.04 -13.81
N ASP A 46 9.93 -8.71 -14.92
CA ASP A 46 10.49 -8.46 -16.25
C ASP A 46 10.29 -7.01 -16.74
N GLN A 47 9.34 -6.27 -16.16
CA GLN A 47 9.07 -4.86 -16.50
C GLN A 47 9.85 -3.87 -15.64
N THR A 48 10.62 -4.34 -14.66
CA THR A 48 11.38 -3.47 -13.74
C THR A 48 12.31 -2.53 -14.50
N GLU A 49 13.03 -3.02 -15.51
CA GLU A 49 13.93 -2.20 -16.31
C GLU A 49 13.19 -1.08 -17.05
N ALA A 50 11.98 -1.36 -17.55
CA ALA A 50 11.13 -0.36 -18.21
C ALA A 50 10.59 0.68 -17.21
N LEU A 51 10.24 0.26 -15.98
CA LEU A 51 9.78 1.15 -14.92
C LEU A 51 10.91 2.06 -14.38
N LEU A 52 12.17 1.63 -14.51
CA LEU A 52 13.36 2.38 -14.09
C LEU A 52 13.91 3.33 -15.17
N VAL A 53 13.31 3.36 -16.36
CA VAL A 53 13.72 4.31 -17.42
C VAL A 53 13.41 5.73 -16.97
N GLU A 54 14.41 6.60 -17.01
CA GLU A 54 14.24 8.03 -16.76
C GLU A 54 13.32 8.67 -17.81
N SER A 55 12.51 9.65 -17.42
CA SER A 55 11.72 10.40 -18.41
C SER A 55 12.62 11.14 -19.41
N GLU A 56 12.22 11.21 -20.69
CA GLU A 56 13.00 11.85 -21.77
C GLU A 56 13.44 13.28 -21.43
N HIS A 57 12.55 14.07 -20.82
CA HIS A 57 12.86 15.45 -20.43
C HIS A 57 13.97 15.54 -19.37
N ILE A 58 14.03 14.59 -18.43
CA ILE A 58 15.11 14.51 -17.43
C ILE A 58 16.41 14.06 -18.10
N SER A 59 16.34 13.10 -19.02
CA SER A 59 17.48 12.64 -19.82
C SER A 59 18.11 13.79 -20.61
N ALA A 60 17.28 14.59 -21.29
CA ALA A 60 17.71 15.77 -22.05
C ALA A 60 18.40 16.82 -21.17
N LYS A 61 17.81 17.16 -20.02
CA LYS A 61 18.42 18.10 -19.06
C LYS A 61 19.75 17.61 -18.52
N ARG A 62 19.87 16.32 -18.20
CA ARG A 62 21.12 15.71 -17.73
C ARG A 62 22.23 15.81 -18.79
N LYS A 63 21.88 15.57 -20.06
CA LYS A 63 22.81 15.68 -21.17
C LYS A 63 23.30 17.12 -21.36
N GLU A 64 22.38 18.09 -21.38
CA GLU A 64 22.70 19.51 -21.50
C GLU A 64 23.62 19.99 -20.37
N ALA A 65 23.32 19.65 -19.11
CA ALA A 65 24.15 20.00 -17.96
C ALA A 65 25.55 19.34 -18.02
N THR A 66 25.64 18.12 -18.53
CA THR A 66 26.92 17.42 -18.72
C THR A 66 27.77 18.08 -19.81
N ASP A 67 27.13 18.55 -20.88
CA ASP A 67 27.81 19.23 -21.98
C ASP A 67 28.28 20.64 -21.58
N MET A 68 27.58 21.33 -20.66
CA MET A 68 28.04 22.61 -20.08
C MET A 68 29.24 22.49 -19.15
N LEU A 69 29.49 21.29 -18.60
CA LEU A 69 30.62 21.01 -17.70
C LEU A 69 31.87 20.51 -18.45
N LYS A 70 31.75 20.23 -19.76
CA LYS A 70 32.88 19.89 -20.64
C LYS A 70 33.49 21.14 -21.24
#